data_AF-A0A0F9YSL0-F1
#
_entry.id   AF-A0A0F9YSL0-F1
#
_cell.length_a   1.000
_cell.length_b   1.000
_cell.length_c   1.000
_cell.angle_alpha   90.00
_cell.angle_beta   90.00
_cell.angle_gamma   90.00
#
_symmetry.space_group_name_H-M   'P 1'
#
loop_
_entity.id
_entity.type
_entity.pdbx_description
1 polymer ?
#
loop_
_entity_poly.entity_id
_entity_poly.type
_entity_poly.pdbx_seq_one_letter_code
_entity_poly.pdbx_strand_id
1 'polypeptide(L)'
;MYKILQKLLVIILAVAITGISIQLYKQLYIKYELKQELNKIEKNISEQQKKNSNLLNKVSSLENDDFLKMELKEKFNLKEEGETVVALKQQQDIKFKMQNYKEEEKEKKNWGKWIKILFGW
;
A
#
# COMPACT_ATOMS: atom_id res chain seq x y z
N MET A 1 -34.31 -58.43 -6.11
CA MET A 1 -33.33 -58.19 -7.19
C MET A 1 -33.21 -56.71 -7.57
N TYR A 2 -34.30 -56.03 -7.93
CA TYR A 2 -34.30 -54.61 -8.36
C TYR A 2 -33.69 -53.62 -7.32
N LYS A 3 -33.98 -53.80 -6.02
CA LYS A 3 -33.43 -52.94 -4.96
C LYS A 3 -31.89 -53.02 -4.82
N ILE A 4 -31.28 -54.15 -5.16
CA ILE A 4 -29.82 -54.32 -5.14
C ILE A 4 -29.18 -53.64 -6.35
N LEU A 5 -29.78 -53.76 -7.54
CA LEU A 5 -29.33 -53.03 -8.74
C LEU A 5 -29.41 -51.51 -8.53
N GLN A 6 -30.49 -51.02 -7.93
CA GLN A 6 -30.62 -49.58 -7.63
C GLN A 6 -29.52 -49.09 -6.67
N LYS A 7 -29.22 -49.86 -5.61
CA LYS A 7 -28.13 -49.51 -4.67
C LYS A 7 -26.76 -49.49 -5.36
N LEU A 8 -26.47 -50.45 -6.24
CA LEU A 8 -25.22 -50.46 -7.02
C LEU A 8 -25.11 -49.26 -7.95
N LEU A 9 -26.20 -48.88 -8.63
CA LEU A 9 -26.23 -47.71 -9.50
C LEU A 9 -25.96 -46.42 -8.72
N VAL A 10 -26.55 -46.26 -7.53
CA VAL A 10 -26.30 -45.10 -6.66
C VAL A 10 -24.83 -45.03 -6.23
N ILE A 11 -24.22 -46.17 -5.88
CA ILE A 11 -22.80 -46.22 -5.49
C ILE A 11 -21.89 -45.80 -6.65
N ILE A 12 -22.15 -46.31 -7.86
CA ILE A 12 -21.38 -45.94 -9.06
C ILE A 12 -21.52 -44.43 -9.33
N LEU A 13 -22.73 -43.89 -9.21
CA LEU A 13 -22.98 -42.46 -9.39
C LEU A 13 -22.22 -41.62 -8.35
N ALA A 14 -22.22 -42.05 -7.09
CA ALA A 14 -21.50 -41.37 -6.01
C ALA A 14 -19.97 -41.38 -6.26
N VAL A 15 -19.42 -42.50 -6.74
CA VAL A 15 -18.01 -42.59 -7.12
C VAL A 15 -17.68 -41.68 -8.31
N ALA A 16 -18.56 -41.62 -9.31
CA ALA A 16 -18.38 -40.72 -10.45
C ALA A 16 -18.41 -39.24 -10.02
N ILE A 17 -19.38 -38.85 -9.20
CA ILE A 17 -19.51 -37.47 -8.69
C ILE A 17 -18.28 -37.09 -7.88
N THR A 18 -17.85 -37.94 -6.94
CA THR A 18 -16.67 -37.66 -6.11
C THR A 18 -15.40 -37.50 -6.94
N GLY A 19 -15.20 -38.35 -7.96
CA GLY A 19 -14.08 -38.19 -8.91
C GLY A 19 -14.09 -36.84 -9.63
N ILE A 20 -15.25 -36.42 -10.15
CA ILE A 20 -15.41 -35.12 -10.82
C ILE A 20 -15.17 -33.97 -9.83
N SER A 21 -15.69 -34.06 -8.61
CA SER A 21 -15.51 -33.04 -7.57
C SER A 21 -14.04 -32.82 -7.22
N ILE A 22 -13.25 -33.90 -7.10
CA ILE A 22 -11.81 -33.81 -6.82
C ILE A 22 -11.08 -33.08 -7.95
N GLN A 23 -11.40 -33.42 -9.20
CA GLN A 23 -10.80 -32.78 -10.37
C GLN A 23 -11.11 -31.27 -10.42
N LEU A 24 -12.36 -30.90 -10.17
CA LEU A 24 -12.81 -29.50 -10.11
C LEU A 24 -12.14 -28.74 -8.97
N TYR A 25 -12.06 -29.34 -7.79
CA TYR A 25 -11.40 -28.74 -6.63
C TYR A 25 -9.94 -28.41 -6.93
N LYS A 26 -9.20 -29.35 -7.52
CA LYS A 26 -7.80 -29.14 -7.91
C LYS A 26 -7.64 -27.99 -8.92
N GLN A 27 -8.51 -27.92 -9.93
CA GLN A 27 -8.47 -26.83 -10.91
C GLN A 27 -8.78 -25.47 -10.28
N LEU A 28 -9.78 -25.39 -9.39
CA LEU A 28 -10.12 -24.16 -8.69
C LEU A 28 -8.98 -23.69 -7.77
N TYR A 29 -8.33 -24.62 -7.07
CA TYR A 29 -7.18 -24.33 -6.22
C TYR A 29 -6.02 -23.73 -7.03
N ILE A 30 -5.62 -24.40 -8.11
CA ILE A 30 -4.53 -23.93 -8.99
C ILE A 30 -4.87 -22.55 -9.58
N LYS A 31 -6.11 -22.37 -10.05
CA LYS A 31 -6.55 -21.07 -10.58
C LYS A 31 -6.46 -19.95 -9.55
N TYR A 32 -6.83 -20.26 -8.30
CA TYR A 32 -6.77 -19.29 -7.22
C TYR A 32 -5.32 -18.92 -6.86
N GLU A 33 -4.44 -19.92 -6.79
CA GLU A 33 -3.00 -19.72 -6.55
C GLU A 33 -2.35 -18.89 -7.65
N LEU A 34 -2.55 -19.25 -8.92
CA LEU A 34 -2.06 -18.48 -10.07
C LEU A 34 -2.57 -17.03 -10.08
N LYS A 35 -3.83 -16.81 -9.69
CA LYS A 35 -4.39 -15.46 -9.59
C LYS A 35 -3.70 -14.64 -8.48
N GLN A 36 -3.37 -15.27 -7.35
CA GLN A 36 -2.59 -14.59 -6.32
C GLN A 36 -1.18 -14.25 -6.78
N GLU A 37 -0.52 -15.16 -7.48
CA GLU A 37 0.83 -14.92 -8.03
C GLU A 37 0.82 -13.79 -9.06
N LEU A 38 -0.14 -13.78 -9.98
CA LEU A 38 -0.33 -12.69 -10.93
C LEU A 38 -0.53 -11.34 -10.23
N ASN A 39 -1.41 -11.29 -9.23
CA ASN A 39 -1.62 -10.06 -8.47
C ASN A 39 -0.35 -9.59 -7.75
N LYS A 40 0.47 -10.51 -7.22
CA LYS A 40 1.77 -10.17 -6.61
C LYS A 40 2.74 -9.60 -7.65
N ILE A 41 2.84 -10.23 -8.81
CA ILE A 41 3.70 -9.78 -9.91
C ILE A 41 3.26 -8.40 -10.40
N GLU A 42 1.97 -8.20 -10.63
CA GLU A 42 1.40 -6.92 -11.08
C GLU A 42 1.66 -5.80 -10.06
N LYS A 43 1.48 -6.10 -8.77
CA LYS A 43 1.82 -5.17 -7.69
C LYS A 43 3.31 -4.82 -7.68
N ASN A 44 4.19 -5.81 -7.85
CA ASN A 44 5.63 -5.58 -7.92
C ASN A 44 6.02 -4.70 -9.11
N ILE A 45 5.40 -4.91 -10.28
CA ILE A 45 5.62 -4.07 -11.47
C ILE A 45 5.17 -2.64 -11.19
N SER A 46 3.99 -2.45 -10.61
CA SER A 46 3.47 -1.12 -10.27
C SER A 46 4.39 -0.40 -9.26
N GLU A 47 4.87 -1.10 -8.24
CA GLU A 47 5.82 -0.56 -7.27
C GLU A 47 7.15 -0.18 -7.92
N GLN A 48 7.68 -1.01 -8.82
CA GLN A 48 8.91 -0.72 -9.55
C GLN A 48 8.77 0.46 -10.50
N GLN A 49 7.64 0.57 -11.21
CA GLN A 49 7.35 1.73 -12.06
C GLN A 49 7.27 3.02 -11.25
N LYS A 50 6.62 2.98 -10.07
CA LYS A 50 6.55 4.12 -9.15
C LYS A 50 7.93 4.50 -8.59
N LYS A 51 8.78 3.52 -8.30
CA LYS A 51 10.17 3.78 -7.90
C LYS A 51 10.95 4.45 -9.02
N ASN A 52 10.82 3.95 -10.25
CA ASN A 52 11.50 4.52 -11.41
C ASN A 52 11.04 5.96 -11.66
N SER A 53 9.74 6.25 -11.65
CA SER A 53 9.24 7.63 -11.82
C SER A 53 9.70 8.56 -10.71
N ASN A 54 9.73 8.10 -9.46
CA ASN A 54 10.27 8.89 -8.34
C ASN A 54 11.76 9.16 -8.49
N LEU A 55 12.54 8.19 -8.98
CA LEU A 55 13.96 8.37 -9.24
C LEU A 55 14.20 9.35 -10.38
N LEU A 56 13.43 9.25 -11.48
CA LEU A 56 13.47 10.22 -12.58
C LEU A 56 13.14 11.62 -12.09
N ASN A 57 12.10 11.80 -11.27
CA ASN A 57 11.76 13.11 -10.71
C ASN A 57 12.89 13.67 -9.83
N LYS A 58 13.57 12.81 -9.05
CA LYS A 58 14.73 13.23 -8.27
C LYS A 58 15.90 13.64 -9.16
N VAL A 59 16.18 12.88 -10.21
CA VAL A 59 17.24 13.22 -11.17
C VAL A 59 16.92 14.56 -11.84
N SER A 60 15.70 14.75 -12.34
CA SER A 60 15.29 16.02 -12.94
C SER A 60 15.34 17.20 -11.95
N SER A 61 15.08 16.96 -10.66
CA SER A 61 15.24 18.01 -9.64
C SER A 61 16.71 18.38 -9.37
N LEU A 62 17.64 17.44 -9.57
CA LEU A 62 19.09 17.66 -9.42
C LEU A 62 19.71 18.26 -10.69
N GLU A 63 19.15 17.96 -11.87
CA GLU A 63 19.55 18.55 -13.15
C GLU A 63 19.05 19.99 -13.34
N ASN A 64 18.15 20.47 -12.48
CA ASN A 64 17.70 21.85 -12.50
C ASN A 64 18.82 22.78 -12.00
N ASP A 65 19.22 23.73 -12.84
CA ASP A 65 20.29 24.71 -12.59
C ASP A 65 20.14 25.44 -11.23
N ASP A 66 18.91 25.60 -10.74
CA ASP A 66 18.62 26.22 -9.45
C ASP A 66 19.16 25.43 -8.26
N PHE A 67 19.18 24.09 -8.33
CA PHE A 67 19.75 23.25 -7.29
C PHE A 67 21.28 23.37 -7.28
N LEU A 68 21.89 23.40 -8.47
CA LEU A 68 23.33 23.64 -8.64
C LEU A 68 23.73 25.02 -8.09
N LYS A 69 22.93 26.05 -8.37
CA LYS A 69 23.12 27.42 -7.85
C LYS A 69 22.95 27.49 -6.33
N MET A 70 21.95 26.81 -5.76
CA MET A 70 21.80 26.71 -4.31
C MET A 70 22.98 26.00 -3.64
N GLU A 71 23.43 24.88 -4.19
CA GLU A 71 24.55 24.12 -3.61
C GLU A 71 25.88 24.89 -3.73
N LEU A 72 26.09 25.63 -4.82
CA LEU A 72 27.23 26.54 -4.98
C LEU A 72 27.18 27.72 -4.00
N LYS A 73 25.99 28.29 -3.77
CA LYS A 73 25.78 29.34 -2.76
C LYS A 73 26.02 28.83 -1.33
N GLU A 74 25.52 27.64 -0.97
CA GLU A 74 25.70 27.08 0.38
C GLU A 74 27.12 26.58 0.66
N LYS A 75 27.72 25.82 -0.26
CA LYS A 75 29.03 25.18 -0.02
C LYS A 75 30.22 26.08 -0.28
N PHE A 76 30.13 26.95 -1.28
CA PHE A 76 31.24 27.79 -1.72
C PHE A 76 31.02 29.28 -1.42
N ASN A 77 29.89 29.65 -0.83
CA ASN A 77 29.51 31.04 -0.57
C ASN A 77 29.63 31.92 -1.83
N LEU A 78 29.46 31.29 -3.01
CA LEU A 78 29.62 31.91 -4.32
C LEU A 78 28.47 32.90 -4.54
N LYS A 79 28.82 34.17 -4.74
CA LYS A 79 27.88 35.26 -5.02
C LYS A 79 27.87 35.52 -6.52
N GLU A 80 26.70 35.70 -7.10
CA GLU A 80 26.61 36.22 -8.47
C GLU A 80 26.95 37.72 -8.49
N GLU A 81 27.49 38.23 -9.60
CA GLU A 81 27.87 39.63 -9.76
C GLU A 81 26.64 40.54 -9.64
N GLY A 82 26.48 41.22 -8.48
CA GLY A 82 25.41 42.18 -8.23
C GLY A 82 24.53 41.93 -6.99
N GLU A 83 24.73 40.82 -6.25
CA GLU A 83 23.89 40.47 -5.09
C GLU A 83 24.30 41.23 -3.81
N THR A 84 23.40 42.05 -3.24
CA THR A 84 23.64 42.81 -2.00
C THR A 84 23.24 41.99 -0.77
N VAL A 85 24.23 41.57 0.02
CA VAL A 85 24.00 40.83 1.27
C VAL A 85 23.79 41.82 2.42
N VAL A 86 22.60 41.82 3.01
CA VAL A 86 22.29 42.62 4.22
C VAL A 86 22.25 41.68 5.42
N ALA A 87 23.24 41.82 6.31
CA ALA A 87 23.25 41.10 7.58
C ALA A 87 22.25 41.75 8.55
N LEU A 88 21.08 41.12 8.73
CA LEU A 88 20.10 41.55 9.73
C LEU A 88 20.56 41.06 11.11
N LYS A 89 20.91 42.00 11.99
CA LYS A 89 21.16 41.74 13.40
C LYS A 89 19.83 41.34 14.06
N GLN A 90 19.69 40.08 14.46
CA GLN A 90 18.51 39.56 15.15
C GLN A 90 18.31 40.31 16.47
N GLN A 91 17.37 41.26 16.50
CA GLN A 91 16.73 41.65 17.75
C GLN A 91 15.76 40.52 18.11
N GLN A 92 16.15 39.76 19.13
CA GLN A 92 15.30 38.76 19.78
C GLN A 92 14.11 39.48 20.39
N ASP A 93 12.94 39.39 19.77
CA ASP A 93 11.66 39.60 20.44
C ASP A 93 10.52 39.06 19.57
N ILE A 94 10.27 37.76 19.63
CA ILE A 94 8.92 37.24 19.36
C ILE A 94 8.58 36.17 20.41
N LYS A 95 7.93 36.63 21.48
CA LYS A 95 7.14 35.79 22.39
C LYS A 95 5.97 35.18 21.64
N PHE A 96 6.11 33.96 21.13
CA PHE A 96 4.95 33.18 20.68
C PHE A 96 4.33 32.46 21.88
N LYS A 97 3.30 33.08 22.46
CA LYS A 97 2.24 32.35 23.17
C LYS A 97 1.42 31.61 22.12
N MET A 98 1.47 30.28 22.11
CA MET A 98 0.35 29.51 21.59
C MET A 98 -0.07 28.45 22.61
N GLN A 99 -1.19 28.82 23.20
CA GLN A 99 -2.07 28.16 24.14
C GLN A 99 -2.39 26.71 23.75
N ASN A 100 -2.35 25.84 24.76
CA ASN A 100 -3.12 24.62 24.96
C ASN A 100 -3.89 24.04 23.76
N TYR A 101 -3.50 22.84 23.35
CA TYR A 101 -4.45 21.79 22.99
C TYR A 101 -4.10 20.54 23.79
N LYS A 102 -4.75 20.39 24.94
CA LYS A 102 -5.09 19.06 25.47
C LYS A 102 -6.47 18.74 24.91
N GLU A 103 -6.54 17.75 24.04
CA GLU A 103 -7.74 16.95 23.84
C GLU A 103 -7.27 15.55 23.44
N GLU A 104 -6.94 14.76 24.46
CA GLU A 104 -7.06 13.31 24.37
C GLU A 104 -8.55 12.97 24.47
N GLU A 105 -9.23 12.86 23.33
CA GLU A 105 -10.39 11.98 23.23
C GLU A 105 -10.11 10.95 22.14
N LYS A 106 -9.53 9.82 22.56
CA LYS A 106 -9.48 8.60 21.76
C LYS A 106 -10.92 8.11 21.60
N GLU A 107 -11.54 8.53 20.51
CA GLU A 107 -12.77 7.92 20.00
C GLU A 107 -12.56 6.40 19.90
N LYS A 108 -13.23 5.67 20.79
CA LYS A 108 -13.19 4.20 20.82
C LYS A 108 -13.77 3.67 19.52
N LYS A 109 -12.86 3.23 18.66
CA LYS A 109 -13.12 2.58 17.37
C LYS A 109 -14.24 1.53 17.54
N ASN A 110 -15.32 1.73 16.81
CA ASN A 110 -16.63 1.12 17.03
C ASN A 110 -16.77 -0.30 16.40
N TRP A 111 -15.67 -1.04 16.22
CA TRP A 111 -15.62 -2.35 15.55
C TRP A 111 -16.18 -3.49 16.42
N GLY A 112 -16.07 -3.37 17.74
CA GLY A 112 -16.66 -4.32 18.69
C GLY A 112 -18.19 -4.38 18.65
N LYS A 113 -18.86 -3.27 18.25
CA LYS A 113 -20.32 -3.26 18.09
C LYS A 113 -20.79 -4.11 16.91
N TRP A 114 -20.00 -4.17 15.84
CA TRP A 114 -20.31 -4.99 14.66
C TRP A 114 -20.22 -6.49 14.98
N ILE A 115 -19.24 -6.88 15.79
CA ILE A 115 -19.08 -8.28 16.21
C ILE A 115 -20.29 -8.73 17.05
N LYS A 116 -20.82 -7.85 17.92
CA LYS A 116 -22.03 -8.15 18.71
C LYS A 116 -23.28 -8.35 17.84
N ILE A 117 -23.44 -7.56 16.79
CA ILE A 117 -24.55 -7.71 15.83
C ILE A 117 -24.40 -9.02 15.03
N LEU A 118 -23.18 -9.38 14.64
CA LEU A 118 -22.93 -10.54 13.79
C LEU A 118 -22.95 -11.89 14.54
N PHE A 119 -22.61 -11.91 15.83
CA PHE A 119 -22.42 -13.15 16.58
C PHE A 119 -23.27 -13.30 17.85
N GLY A 120 -24.16 -12.34 18.15
CA GLY A 120 -25.33 -12.56 19.02
C GLY A 120 -25.07 -13.24 20.39
N TRP A 121 -24.20 -12.65 21.22
CA TRP A 121 -24.06 -13.00 22.64
C TRP A 121 -24.24 -11.75 23.52
#